data_AF-A0A374UL57-F1
#
_entry.id   AF-A0A374UL57-F1
#
_cell.length_a   1.000
_cell.length_b   1.000
_cell.length_c   1.000
_cell.angle_alpha   90.00
_cell.angle_beta   90.00
_cell.angle_gamma   90.00
#
_symmetry.space_group_name_H-M   'P 1'
#
loop_
_entity.id
_entity.type
_entity.pdbx_description
1 polymer ?
#
loop_
_entity_poly.entity_id
_entity_poly.type
_entity_poly.pdbx_seq_one_letter_code
_entity_poly.pdbx_strand_id
1 'polypeptide(L)'
;MTNRLSAYIIDKLRDAVTYTSVAREMNLSVNTVIRVFGVVDYGHKNLPSALSIDEFKGNTGGEKYQCIITDPVKRVVLDILPARTEVCLTKYFA
;
A
#
# COMPACT_ATOMS: atom_id res chain seq x y z
N MET A 1 -16.81 -7.68 15.50
CA MET A 1 -15.63 -6.80 15.71
C MET A 1 -16.13 -5.37 15.75
N THR A 2 -15.73 -4.57 16.73
CA THR A 2 -16.21 -3.18 16.84
C THR A 2 -15.39 -2.25 15.93
N ASN A 3 -15.99 -1.16 15.45
CA ASN A 3 -15.28 -0.18 14.61
C ASN A 3 -14.04 0.39 15.30
N ARG A 4 -14.09 0.57 16.63
CA ARG A 4 -12.95 1.03 17.42
C ARG A 4 -11.78 0.06 17.38
N LEU A 5 -12.03 -1.25 17.46
CA LEU A 5 -10.96 -2.25 17.37
C LEU A 5 -10.40 -2.31 15.95
N SER A 6 -11.24 -2.25 14.91
CA SER A 6 -10.78 -2.20 13.53
C SER A 6 -9.88 -0.98 13.26
N ALA A 7 -10.29 0.21 13.72
CA ALA A 7 -9.50 1.43 13.58
C ALA A 7 -8.14 1.32 14.29
N TYR A 8 -8.11 0.72 15.48
CA TYR A 8 -6.88 0.49 16.23
C TYR A 8 -5.93 -0.50 15.54
N ILE A 9 -6.48 -1.57 14.93
CA ILE A 9 -5.70 -2.51 14.12
C ILE A 9 -5.07 -1.79 12.91
N ILE A 10 -5.84 -0.94 12.21
CA ILE A 10 -5.35 -0.18 11.05
C ILE A 10 -4.23 0.80 11.48
N ASP A 11 -4.40 1.48 12.62
CA ASP A 11 -3.39 2.39 13.15
C ASP A 11 -2.06 1.67 13.45
N LYS A 12 -2.12 0.48 14.05
CA LYS A 12 -0.94 -0.36 14.31
C LYS A 12 -0.23 -0.81 13.02
N LEU A 13 -0.99 -1.06 11.95
CA LEU A 13 -0.46 -1.47 10.65
C LEU A 13 0.14 -0.32 9.85
N ARG A 14 0.12 0.92 10.36
CA ARG A 14 0.79 2.06 9.74
C ARG A 14 2.32 1.94 9.80
N ASP A 15 2.84 1.28 10.82
CA ASP A 15 4.28 1.05 11.01
C ASP A 15 4.76 -0.20 10.26
N ALA A 16 6.08 -0.38 10.18
CA ALA A 16 6.70 -1.56 9.59
C ALA A 16 6.57 -2.80 10.49
N VAL A 17 5.36 -3.37 10.55
CA VAL A 17 5.02 -4.56 11.36
C VAL A 17 4.41 -5.67 10.51
N THR A 18 4.44 -6.89 11.01
CA THR A 18 3.80 -8.04 10.34
C THR A 18 2.36 -8.23 10.82
N TYR A 19 1.48 -8.72 9.95
CA TYR A 19 0.10 -9.09 10.34
C TYR A 19 0.08 -10.07 11.52
N THR A 20 1.02 -11.02 11.57
CA THR A 20 1.15 -11.99 12.66
C THR A 20 1.47 -11.34 14.00
N SER A 21 2.31 -10.30 14.00
CA SER A 21 2.64 -9.55 15.21
C SER A 21 1.41 -8.83 15.76
N VAL A 22 0.69 -8.12 14.90
CA VAL A 22 -0.53 -7.40 15.28
C VAL A 22 -1.62 -8.38 15.74
N ALA A 23 -1.77 -9.51 15.05
CA ALA A 23 -2.72 -10.55 15.43
C ALA A 23 -2.43 -11.11 16.84
N ARG A 24 -1.16 -11.34 17.18
CA ARG A 24 -0.74 -11.77 18.51
C ARG A 24 -1.02 -10.71 19.57
N GLU A 25 -0.68 -9.45 19.31
CA GLU A 25 -0.92 -8.34 20.24
C GLU A 25 -2.42 -8.15 20.52
N MET A 26 -3.27 -8.32 19.50
CA MET A 26 -4.73 -8.15 19.61
C MET A 26 -5.49 -9.43 20.03
N ASN A 27 -4.80 -10.56 20.21
CA ASN A 27 -5.41 -11.88 20.44
C ASN A 27 -6.46 -12.25 19.36
N LEU A 28 -6.09 -12.08 18.09
CA LEU A 28 -6.91 -12.36 16.92
C LEU A 28 -6.22 -13.36 15.98
N SER A 29 -6.99 -13.97 15.07
CA SER A 29 -6.38 -14.71 13.96
C SER A 29 -5.78 -13.75 12.93
N VAL A 30 -4.69 -14.17 12.28
CA VAL A 30 -4.03 -13.40 11.21
C VAL A 30 -5.02 -13.04 10.09
N ASN A 31 -5.88 -13.99 9.68
CA ASN A 31 -6.92 -13.75 8.67
C ASN A 31 -7.89 -12.63 9.07
N THR A 32 -8.17 -12.46 10.37
CA THR A 32 -9.03 -11.38 10.82
C THR A 32 -8.35 -10.03 10.62
N VAL A 33 -7.06 -9.92 10.95
CA VAL A 33 -6.26 -8.71 10.74
C VAL A 33 -6.15 -8.38 9.24
N ILE A 34 -5.88 -9.38 8.39
CA ILE A 34 -5.81 -9.22 6.93
C ILE A 34 -7.13 -8.66 6.40
N ARG A 35 -8.27 -9.21 6.83
CA ARG A 35 -9.59 -8.73 6.39
C ARG A 35 -9.88 -7.31 6.87
N VAL A 36 -9.44 -6.94 8.07
CA VAL A 36 -9.57 -5.56 8.57
C VAL A 36 -8.73 -4.62 7.72
N PHE A 37 -7.50 -4.99 7.35
CA PHE A 37 -6.68 -4.16 6.47
C PHE A 37 -7.23 -4.09 5.05
N GLY A 38 -7.91 -5.14 4.57
CA GLY A 38 -8.49 -5.20 3.22
C GLY A 38 -9.58 -4.16 2.92
N VAL A 39 -10.05 -3.39 3.92
CA VAL A 39 -10.97 -2.26 3.71
C VAL A 39 -10.24 -0.92 3.56
N VAL A 40 -8.93 -0.90 3.76
CA VAL A 40 -8.11 0.30 3.59
C VAL A 40 -7.93 0.56 2.10
N ASP A 41 -8.47 1.69 1.66
CA ASP A 41 -8.28 2.22 0.32
C ASP A 41 -7.82 3.68 0.45
N TYR A 42 -6.69 4.00 -0.19
CA TYR A 42 -6.13 5.36 -0.20
C TYR A 42 -6.73 6.25 -1.29
N GLY A 43 -7.59 5.68 -2.15
CA GLY A 43 -8.30 6.37 -3.22
C GLY A 43 -7.38 6.95 -4.29
N HIS A 44 -8.00 7.46 -5.36
CA HIS A 44 -7.27 8.17 -6.41
C HIS A 44 -7.07 9.62 -5.97
N LYS A 45 -5.83 10.01 -5.70
CA LYS A 45 -5.49 11.41 -5.43
C LYS A 45 -5.52 12.20 -6.75
N ASN A 46 -5.92 13.46 -6.68
CA ASN A 46 -5.74 14.39 -7.78
C ASN A 46 -4.28 14.34 -8.25
N LEU A 47 -4.06 14.40 -9.56
CA LEU A 47 -2.72 14.43 -10.11
C LEU A 47 -1.92 15.59 -9.49
N PRO A 48 -0.72 15.33 -8.96
CA PRO A 48 0.15 16.38 -8.44
C PRO A 48 0.63 17.29 -9.58
N SER A 49 1.17 18.46 -9.21
CA SER A 49 1.77 19.39 -10.18
C SER A 49 2.99 18.81 -10.90
N ALA A 50 3.68 17.86 -10.27
CA ALA A 50 4.75 17.09 -10.86
C ALA A 50 4.61 15.64 -10.41
N LEU A 51 4.89 14.72 -11.33
CA LEU A 51 4.82 13.29 -11.10
C LEU A 51 6.16 12.68 -11.49
N SER A 52 6.73 11.84 -10.62
CA SER A 52 7.94 11.09 -10.91
C SER A 52 7.65 9.61 -10.92
N ILE A 53 8.10 8.93 -11.98
CA ILE A 53 7.93 7.51 -12.24
C ILE A 53 9.33 6.89 -12.33
N ASP A 54 9.62 5.94 -11.44
CA ASP A 54 10.92 5.29 -11.38
C ASP A 54 10.78 3.79 -11.07
N GLU A 55 11.89 3.05 -11.10
CA GLU A 55 11.95 1.63 -10.79
C GLU A 55 12.84 1.37 -9.58
N PHE A 56 12.39 0.48 -8.70
CA PHE A 56 13.18 0.00 -7.57
C PHE A 56 13.16 -1.52 -7.51
N LYS A 57 14.22 -2.10 -6.95
CA LYS A 57 14.32 -3.55 -6.78
C LYS A 57 13.44 -4.00 -5.61
N GLY A 58 12.55 -4.95 -5.86
CA GLY A 58 11.72 -5.57 -4.84
C GLY A 58 11.50 -7.05 -5.11
N ASN A 59 10.57 -7.64 -4.37
CA ASN A 59 10.40 -9.10 -4.29
C ASN A 59 8.93 -9.55 -4.39
N THR A 60 8.06 -8.68 -4.91
CA THR A 60 6.60 -8.89 -4.93
C THR A 60 6.08 -9.09 -6.36
N GLY A 61 5.12 -9.99 -6.54
CA GLY A 61 4.40 -10.15 -7.82
C GLY A 61 5.17 -10.87 -8.92
N GLY A 62 6.29 -11.52 -8.61
CA GLY A 62 7.11 -12.26 -9.59
C GLY A 62 8.08 -11.39 -10.39
N GLU A 63 7.99 -10.06 -10.26
CA GLU A 63 8.84 -9.11 -10.97
C GLU A 63 10.08 -8.74 -10.15
N LYS A 64 11.22 -8.58 -10.84
CA LYS A 64 12.50 -8.19 -10.21
C LYS A 64 12.52 -6.71 -9.80
N TYR A 65 11.82 -5.87 -10.56
CA TYR A 65 11.71 -4.44 -10.33
C TYR A 65 10.25 -4.06 -10.30
N GLN A 66 9.89 -3.20 -9.36
CA GLN A 66 8.56 -2.62 -9.22
C GLN A 66 8.64 -1.14 -9.57
N CYS A 67 7.52 -0.60 -10.04
CA CYS A 67 7.41 0.80 -10.41
C CYS A 67 6.95 1.61 -9.20
N ILE A 68 7.61 2.73 -8.92
CA ILE A 68 7.22 3.66 -7.87
C ILE A 68 6.70 4.96 -8.47
N ILE A 69 5.54 5.40 -8.00
CA ILE A 69 4.92 6.66 -8.37
C ILE A 69 5.06 7.63 -7.20
N THR A 70 5.65 8.80 -7.43
CA THR A 70 5.93 9.78 -6.37
C THR A 70 5.55 11.20 -6.78
N ASP A 71 5.22 12.02 -5.78
CA ASP A 71 5.14 13.47 -5.91
C ASP A 71 6.48 14.04 -5.44
N PRO A 72 7.38 14.48 -6.35
CA PRO A 72 8.69 14.98 -5.99
C PRO A 72 8.64 16.34 -5.27
N VAL A 73 7.54 17.12 -5.44
CA VAL A 73 7.37 18.43 -4.80
C VAL A 73 7.03 18.24 -3.33
N LYS A 74 6.07 17.37 -3.03
CA LYS A 74 5.68 17.03 -1.65
C LYS A 74 6.58 15.97 -1.01
N ARG A 75 7.46 15.33 -1.78
CA ARG A 75 8.36 14.25 -1.37
C ARG A 75 7.61 13.08 -0.73
N VAL A 76 6.50 12.68 -1.35
CA VAL A 76 5.68 11.56 -0.88
C VAL A 76 5.57 10.48 -1.93
N VAL A 77 5.50 9.23 -1.48
CA VAL A 77 5.13 8.10 -2.32
C VAL A 77 3.62 8.13 -2.51
N LEU A 78 3.20 8.05 -3.76
CA LEU A 78 1.79 7.99 -4.13
C LEU A 78 1.35 6.54 -4.26
N ASP A 79 2.13 5.71 -4.96
CA ASP A 79 1.77 4.32 -5.21
C ASP A 79 2.98 3.45 -5.61
N ILE A 80 2.78 2.13 -5.57
CA ILE A 80 3.71 1.10 -6.02
C ILE A 80 2.98 0.16 -6.97
N LEU A 81 3.42 0.12 -8.23
CA LEU A 81 2.84 -0.70 -9.28
C LEU A 81 3.70 -1.95 -9.55
N PRO A 82 3.09 -3.03 -10.08
CA PRO A 82 3.82 -4.27 -10.39
C PRO A 82 5.03 -4.06 -11.32
N ALA A 83 4.89 -3.20 -12.35
CA ALA A 83 5.94 -2.94 -13.33
C ALA A 83 5.79 -1.56 -14.00
N ARG A 84 6.86 -1.05 -14.61
CA ARG A 84 6.88 0.21 -15.37
C ARG A 84 6.57 -0.01 -16.87
N THR A 85 5.75 -1.00 -17.19
CA THR A 85 5.35 -1.24 -18.58
C THR A 85 4.25 -0.26 -18.99
N GLU A 86 4.18 0.05 -20.29
CA GLU A 86 3.13 0.91 -20.85
C GLU A 86 1.74 0.41 -20.47
N VAL A 87 1.49 -0.90 -20.61
CA VAL A 87 0.21 -1.52 -20.24
C VAL A 87 -0.15 -1.28 -18.77
N CYS A 88 0.83 -1.39 -17.86
CA CYS A 88 0.59 -1.19 -16.43
C CYS A 88 0.29 0.29 -16.11
N LEU A 89 1.03 1.22 -16.72
CA LEU A 89 0.86 2.65 -16.50
C LEU A 89 -0.44 3.16 -17.13
N THR A 90 -0.77 2.74 -18.35
CA THR A 90 -2.03 3.09 -19.01
C THR A 90 -3.22 2.59 -18.21
N LYS A 91 -3.16 1.38 -17.65
CA LYS A 91 -4.23 0.85 -16.78
C LYS A 91 -4.36 1.64 -15.47
N TYR A 92 -3.26 2.17 -14.94
CA TYR A 92 -3.26 2.94 -13.70
C TYR A 92 -3.83 4.34 -13.85
N PHE A 93 -3.58 5.01 -14.99
CA PHE A 93 -4.04 6.37 -15.27
C PHE A 93 -5.34 6.46 -16.09
N ALA A 94 -5.91 5.33 -16.52
CA ALA A 94 -7.19 5.26 -17.23
C ALA A 94 -8.38 5.51 -16.30
#